data_AF-A0A392RFL5-F1
#
_entry.id   AF-A0A392RFL5-F1
#
_cell.length_a   1.000
_cell.length_b   1.000
_cell.length_c   1.000
_cell.angle_alpha   90.00
_cell.angle_beta   90.00
_cell.angle_gamma   90.00
#
_symmetry.space_group_name_H-M   'P 1'
#
loop_
_entity.id
_entity.type
_entity.pdbx_description
1 polymer ?
#
loop_
_entity_poly.entity_id
_entity_poly.type
_entity_poly.pdbx_seq_one_letter_code
_entity_poly.pdbx_strand_id
1 'polypeptide(L)' 'MVVARTNAQIAGALATLANIVARDNDPARDGEK' A
#
# COMPACT_ATOMS: atom_id res chain seq x y z
N MET A 1 17.92 9.49 -15.89
CA MET A 1 16.73 8.79 -16.41
C MET A 1 16.43 7.47 -15.67
N VAL A 2 17.42 6.60 -15.41
CA VAL A 2 17.22 5.31 -14.70
C VAL A 2 16.66 5.48 -13.27
N VAL A 3 17.22 6.42 -12.50
CA VAL A 3 16.81 6.66 -11.10
C VAL A 3 15.33 7.04 -10.97
N ALA A 4 14.82 7.91 -11.85
CA ALA A 4 13.41 8.31 -11.81
C ALA A 4 12.46 7.13 -12.08
N ARG A 5 12.81 6.24 -13.02
CA ARG A 5 12.03 5.02 -13.32
C ARG A 5 12.04 4.05 -12.14
N THR A 6 13.19 3.86 -11.50
CA THR A 6 13.31 3.01 -10.30
C THR A 6 12.50 3.58 -9.14
N ASN A 7 12.58 4.89 -8.90
CA ASN A 7 11.81 5.55 -7.83
C ASN A 7 10.30 5.43 -8.07
N ALA A 8 9.85 5.54 -9.32
CA ALA A 8 8.44 5.33 -9.67
C ALA A 8 7.98 3.88 -9.40
N GLN A 9 8.82 2.88 -9.68
CA GLN A 9 8.51 1.47 -9.36
C GLN A 9 8.45 1.23 -7.85
N ILE A 10 9.40 1.78 -7.09
CA ILE A 10 9.42 1.69 -5.63
C ILE A 10 8.18 2.36 -5.03
N ALA A 11 7.82 3.57 -5.50
CA ALA A 11 6.63 4.27 -5.07
C ALA A 11 5.34 3.47 -5.38
N GLY A 12 5.26 2.83 -6.55
CA GLY A 12 4.13 1.96 -6.90
C GLY A 12 4.02 0.71 -6.01
N ALA A 13 5.15 0.08 -5.68
CA ALA A 13 5.20 -1.06 -4.76
C ALA A 13 4.76 -0.64 -3.35
N LEU A 14 5.25 0.50 -2.86
CA LEU A 14 4.86 1.06 -1.55
C LEU A 14 3.38 1.41 -1.49
N ALA A 15 2.82 2.01 -2.54
CA ALA A 15 1.39 2.32 -2.63
C ALA A 15 0.53 1.04 -2.59
N THR A 16 0.97 -0.03 -3.25
CA THR A 16 0.29 -1.33 -3.22
C THR A 16 0.27 -1.91 -1.80
N LEU A 17 1.42 -1.89 -1.11
CA LEU A 17 1.53 -2.34 0.27
C LEU A 17 0.65 -1.53 1.22
N ALA A 18 0.62 -0.20 1.07
CA ALA A 18 -0.22 0.68 1.89
C ALA A 18 -1.71 0.35 1.74
N ASN A 19 -2.18 0.05 0.53
CA ASN A 19 -3.57 -0.37 0.30
C ASN A 19 -3.91 -1.71 0.96
N ILE A 20 -2.98 -2.67 0.96
CA ILE A 20 -3.16 -3.97 1.62
C ILE A 20 -3.28 -3.77 3.13
N VAL A 21 -2.34 -3.03 3.73
CA VAL A 21 -2.34 -2.75 5.17
C VAL A 21 -3.59 -1.97 5.57
N ALA A 22 -4.00 -0.96 4.80
CA ALA A 22 -5.21 -0.19 5.09
C ALA A 22 -6.49 -1.04 5.05
N ARG A 23 -6.59 -1.98 4.09
CA ARG A 23 -7.73 -2.91 3.98
C ARG A 23 -7.78 -3.94 5.12
N ASP A 24 -6.62 -4.37 5.60
CA ASP A 24 -6.50 -5.35 6.68
C ASP A 24 -6.74 -4.70 8.05
N ASN A 25 -6.27 -3.47 8.22
CA ASN A 25 -6.45 -2.66 9.43
C ASN A 25 -7.78 -1.89 9.43
N ASP A 26 -8.78 -2.30 8.65
CA ASP A 26 -10.09 -1.66 8.63
C ASP A 26 -10.85 -2.01 9.93
N PRO A 27 -11.01 -1.07 10.89
CA PRO A 27 -11.58 -1.36 12.20
C PRO A 27 -13.08 -1.69 12.13
N ALA A 28 -13.77 -1.34 11.03
CA ALA A 28 -15.17 -1.72 10.84
C ALA A 28 -15.32 -3.22 10.57
N ARG A 29 -14.28 -3.88 10.06
CA ARG A 29 -14.25 -5.34 9.84
C ARG A 29 -13.87 -6.13 11.10
N ASP A 30 -13.15 -5.51 12.03
CA ASP A 30 -12.74 -6.13 13.31
C ASP A 30 -13.86 -6.10 14.37
N GLY A 31 -14.80 -5.14 14.25
CA GLY A 31 -15.92 -4.95 15.18
C GLY A 31 -17.19 -5.78 14.90
N GLU A 32 -17.22 -6.60 13.85
CA GLU A 32 -18.41 -7.39 13.46
C GLU A 32 -18.50 -8.75 14.19
N LYS A 33 -18.21 -8.77 15.50
CA LYS A 33 -18.39 -9.96 16.37
C LYS A 33 -19.51 -9.79 17.37
#